data_AF-A0A2W4KK36-F1
#
_entry.id   AF-A0A2W4KK36-F1
#
_cell.length_a   1.000
_cell.length_b   1.000
_cell.length_c   1.000
_cell.angle_alpha   90.00
_cell.angle_beta   90.00
_cell.angle_gamma   90.00
#
_symmetry.space_group_name_H-M   'P 1'
#
loop_
_entity.id
_entity.type
_entity.pdbx_description
1 polymer ?
#
loop_
_entity_poly.entity_id
_entity_poly.type
_entity_poly.pdbx_seq_one_letter_code
_entity_poly.pdbx_strand_id
1 'polypeptide(L)'
;EIPLDVMFAQVDMEAVRFPQPVPDRPALPGDPREVERAAELLRRARRPVALIGSQLHWSPDPAAAVRFAGAAGIPIFTNGMARGVLGPDDPSFFLHSRKAALAEADVVLTAGTPLDFRLDYGQSIHREARLVQIDLDPAELGRNRDVECGIAGDTGTVLDQLCEAGIGPEEPEERRLWLERLREEEARRLQRMRPGMTSEARPVDPLRLCAEIDAALPPEATVIGDGGDFVATAAKIVRPRRYPAGWLDPGPLGTLGVGMGFALAARILRPENPVVVLLGDGAAGLDLLEFEAAIRQDLPFVAVVGNDAAWTQIRRLQVQLFGEDRAVATGLSYCRYDEVVRALGGYGEWVERPEDVRPALERALAAGRPALVNVMMGQSDFRAGAIAV
;
A
#
# COMPACT_ATOMS: atom_id res chain seq x y z
N GLU A 1 -17.32 -15.44 21.19
CA GLU A 1 -18.54 -15.12 21.96
C GLU A 1 -18.36 -15.61 23.38
N ILE A 2 -18.71 -14.80 24.38
CA ILE A 2 -18.68 -15.19 25.80
C ILE A 2 -20.12 -15.04 26.32
N PRO A 3 -20.81 -16.14 26.66
CA PRO A 3 -22.16 -16.08 27.21
C PRO A 3 -22.24 -15.19 28.47
N LEU A 4 -23.37 -14.49 28.67
CA LEU A 4 -23.53 -13.55 29.80
C LEU A 4 -23.43 -14.25 31.16
N ASP A 5 -23.96 -15.45 31.29
CA ASP A 5 -23.84 -16.27 32.49
C ASP A 5 -22.38 -16.59 32.82
N VAL A 6 -21.55 -16.88 31.81
CA VAL A 6 -20.10 -17.07 31.98
C VAL A 6 -19.39 -15.76 32.32
N MET A 7 -19.76 -14.65 31.68
CA MET A 7 -19.14 -13.33 31.92
C MET A 7 -19.41 -12.79 33.33
N PHE A 8 -20.63 -13.00 33.84
CA PHE A 8 -21.03 -12.56 35.18
C PHE A 8 -20.84 -13.63 36.27
N ALA A 9 -20.40 -14.84 35.91
CA ALA A 9 -20.06 -15.86 36.89
C ALA A 9 -18.95 -15.35 37.81
N GLN A 10 -19.16 -15.51 39.11
CA GLN A 10 -18.13 -15.26 40.10
C GLN A 10 -17.35 -16.55 40.33
N VAL A 11 -16.03 -16.44 40.32
CA VAL A 11 -15.12 -17.55 40.60
C VAL A 11 -14.18 -17.16 41.73
N ASP A 12 -13.75 -18.16 42.50
CA ASP A 12 -12.65 -17.97 43.44
C ASP A 12 -11.35 -17.75 42.64
N MET A 13 -10.75 -16.57 42.77
CA MET A 13 -9.53 -16.20 42.07
C MET A 13 -8.34 -17.10 42.43
N GLU A 14 -8.33 -17.69 43.63
CA GLU A 14 -7.31 -18.65 44.05
C GLU A 14 -7.44 -19.98 43.30
N ALA A 15 -8.65 -20.30 42.83
CA ALA A 15 -8.92 -21.48 42.02
C ALA A 15 -8.68 -21.25 40.51
N VAL A 16 -8.43 -20.02 40.08
CA VAL A 16 -8.19 -19.69 38.67
C VAL A 16 -6.71 -19.82 38.33
N ARG A 17 -6.42 -20.73 37.40
CA ARG A 17 -5.11 -20.78 36.74
C ARG A 17 -5.08 -19.82 35.55
N PHE A 18 -4.42 -18.69 35.70
CA PHE A 18 -4.12 -17.81 34.56
C PHE A 18 -3.00 -18.44 33.70
N PRO A 19 -3.25 -18.69 32.41
CA PRO A 19 -2.18 -19.13 31.52
C PRO A 19 -1.12 -18.03 31.43
N GLN A 20 0.15 -18.42 31.45
CA GLN A 20 1.23 -17.50 31.12
C GLN A 20 1.21 -17.24 29.61
N PRO A 21 1.35 -15.99 29.16
CA PRO A 21 1.51 -15.71 27.74
C PRO A 21 2.66 -16.54 27.17
N VAL A 22 2.38 -17.24 26.07
CA VAL A 22 3.45 -17.88 25.29
C VAL A 22 4.24 -16.73 24.64
N PRO A 23 5.58 -16.80 24.56
CA PRO A 23 6.38 -15.80 23.84
C PRO A 23 5.85 -15.62 22.41
N ASP A 24 6.13 -14.44 21.83
CA ASP A 24 5.86 -14.20 20.42
C ASP A 24 6.39 -15.34 19.56
N ARG A 25 5.63 -15.67 18.50
CA ARG A 25 5.92 -16.80 17.64
C ARG A 25 7.37 -16.67 17.13
N PRO A 26 8.24 -17.66 17.35
CA PRO A 26 9.62 -17.56 16.92
C PRO A 26 9.68 -17.36 15.41
N ALA A 27 10.68 -16.61 14.95
CA ALA A 27 11.06 -16.53 13.54
C ALA A 27 11.07 -17.93 12.92
N LEU A 28 10.37 -18.12 11.81
CA LEU A 28 10.37 -19.38 11.07
C LEU A 28 11.45 -19.29 9.97
N PRO A 29 12.64 -19.90 10.16
CA PRO A 29 13.66 -19.91 9.12
C PRO A 29 13.22 -20.79 7.95
N GLY A 30 13.70 -20.45 6.75
CA GLY A 30 13.59 -21.29 5.57
C GLY A 30 14.54 -22.49 5.62
N ASP A 31 14.22 -23.54 4.84
CA ASP A 31 15.13 -24.67 4.63
C ASP A 31 16.46 -24.16 4.03
N PRO A 32 17.61 -24.37 4.70
CA PRO A 32 18.90 -23.91 4.22
C PRO A 32 19.24 -24.33 2.78
N ARG A 33 18.75 -25.48 2.31
CA ARG A 33 18.98 -25.96 0.94
C ARG A 33 18.21 -25.13 -0.09
N GLU A 34 16.96 -24.80 0.21
CA GLU A 34 16.14 -23.95 -0.67
C GLU A 34 16.63 -22.50 -0.62
N VAL A 35 17.08 -22.01 0.54
CA VAL A 35 17.75 -20.70 0.67
C VAL A 35 19.00 -20.62 -0.21
N GLU A 36 19.90 -21.61 -0.15
CA GLU A 36 21.11 -21.62 -0.98
C GLU A 36 20.75 -21.69 -2.48
N ARG A 37 19.77 -22.51 -2.85
CA ARG A 37 19.29 -22.59 -4.24
C ARG A 37 18.71 -21.27 -4.72
N ALA A 38 17.91 -20.59 -3.89
CA ALA A 38 17.39 -19.26 -4.18
C ALA A 38 18.52 -18.23 -4.31
N ALA A 39 19.52 -18.29 -3.42
CA ALA A 39 20.66 -17.40 -3.47
C ALA A 39 21.46 -17.58 -4.77
N GLU A 40 21.73 -18.83 -5.19
CA GLU A 40 22.38 -19.14 -6.46
C GLU A 40 21.61 -18.59 -7.67
N LEU A 41 20.27 -18.75 -7.68
CA LEU A 41 19.41 -18.19 -8.74
C LEU A 41 19.53 -16.66 -8.81
N LEU A 42 19.50 -15.98 -7.66
CA LEU A 42 19.59 -14.52 -7.57
C LEU A 42 20.97 -13.98 -7.97
N ARG A 43 22.05 -14.66 -7.59
CA ARG A 43 23.43 -14.30 -7.96
C ARG A 43 23.63 -14.32 -9.48
N ARG A 44 23.14 -15.38 -10.13
CA ARG A 44 23.30 -15.63 -11.58
C ARG A 44 22.29 -14.89 -12.46
N ALA A 45 21.25 -14.31 -11.87
CA ALA A 45 20.22 -13.60 -12.61
C ALA A 45 20.79 -12.36 -13.31
N ARG A 46 20.42 -12.15 -14.57
CA ARG A 46 20.77 -10.95 -15.34
C ARG A 46 19.76 -9.83 -15.14
N ARG A 47 18.48 -10.19 -15.02
CA ARG A 47 17.35 -9.25 -14.87
C ARG A 47 16.45 -9.66 -13.69
N PRO A 48 16.98 -9.81 -12.47
CA PRO A 48 16.13 -10.17 -11.34
C PRO A 48 15.19 -9.04 -10.94
N VAL A 49 14.09 -9.41 -10.30
CA VAL A 49 13.12 -8.50 -9.68
C VAL A 49 12.67 -9.07 -8.35
N ALA A 50 12.48 -8.23 -7.34
CA ALA A 50 11.84 -8.61 -6.09
C ALA A 50 10.52 -7.87 -5.85
N LEU A 51 9.53 -8.61 -5.36
CA LEU A 51 8.26 -8.12 -4.87
C LEU A 51 8.15 -8.44 -3.39
N ILE A 52 8.15 -7.42 -2.53
CA ILE A 52 8.05 -7.58 -1.08
C ILE A 52 6.66 -7.13 -0.61
N GLY A 53 5.96 -8.01 0.10
CA GLY A 53 4.56 -7.83 0.47
C GLY A 53 4.28 -7.78 1.97
N SER A 54 2.98 -7.75 2.28
CA SER A 54 2.46 -7.45 3.61
C SER A 54 2.92 -8.39 4.72
N GLN A 55 3.34 -9.64 4.46
CA GLN A 55 3.81 -10.51 5.54
C GLN A 55 5.09 -9.99 6.22
N LEU A 56 5.88 -9.15 5.53
CA LEU A 56 7.02 -8.48 6.16
C LEU A 56 6.62 -7.64 7.38
N HIS A 57 5.38 -7.12 7.42
CA HIS A 57 4.87 -6.36 8.57
C HIS A 57 4.92 -7.14 9.88
N TRP A 58 4.70 -8.45 9.80
CA TRP A 58 4.67 -9.36 10.93
C TRP A 58 6.01 -10.05 11.20
N SER A 59 7.04 -9.72 10.42
CA SER A 59 8.39 -10.24 10.64
C SER A 59 8.97 -9.68 11.94
N PRO A 60 9.69 -10.50 12.73
CA PRO A 60 10.45 -10.02 13.88
C PRO A 60 11.62 -9.10 13.47
N ASP A 61 12.13 -9.23 12.24
CA ASP A 61 13.13 -8.32 11.68
C ASP A 61 12.73 -7.86 10.26
N PRO A 62 11.94 -6.80 10.13
CA PRO A 62 11.61 -6.24 8.83
C PRO A 62 12.75 -5.41 8.21
N ALA A 63 13.76 -4.99 8.98
CA ALA A 63 14.90 -4.25 8.46
C ALA A 63 15.82 -5.14 7.59
N ALA A 64 15.64 -6.47 7.65
CA ALA A 64 16.23 -7.42 6.72
C ALA A 64 15.96 -7.07 5.25
N ALA A 65 14.82 -6.46 4.93
CA ALA A 65 14.52 -6.02 3.57
C ALA A 65 15.49 -4.93 3.06
N VAL A 66 15.96 -4.04 3.94
CA VAL A 66 16.96 -3.01 3.60
C VAL A 66 18.34 -3.64 3.40
N ARG A 67 18.72 -4.60 4.25
CA ARG A 67 19.98 -5.36 4.09
C ARG A 67 19.97 -6.14 2.78
N PHE A 68 18.87 -6.81 2.49
CA PHE A 68 18.64 -7.51 1.22
C PHE A 68 18.74 -6.57 0.02
N ALA A 69 18.13 -5.38 0.09
CA ALA A 69 18.22 -4.38 -0.97
C ALA A 69 19.66 -3.98 -1.28
N GLY A 70 20.49 -3.78 -0.25
CA GLY A 70 21.91 -3.43 -0.39
C GLY A 70 22.78 -4.61 -0.86
N ALA A 71 22.51 -5.82 -0.39
CA ALA A 71 23.30 -7.01 -0.74
C ALA A 71 23.00 -7.54 -2.15
N ALA A 72 21.73 -7.53 -2.57
CA ALA A 72 21.31 -8.12 -3.83
C ALA A 72 21.51 -7.18 -5.03
N GLY A 73 21.39 -5.86 -4.81
CA GLY A 73 21.42 -4.85 -5.88
C GLY A 73 20.36 -5.10 -6.95
N ILE A 74 19.12 -5.39 -6.55
CA ILE A 74 18.01 -5.71 -7.47
C ILE A 74 16.88 -4.68 -7.39
N PRO A 75 16.08 -4.49 -8.46
CA PRO A 75 14.88 -3.68 -8.38
C PRO A 75 13.85 -4.35 -7.47
N ILE A 76 13.41 -3.60 -6.45
CA ILE A 76 12.41 -4.00 -5.46
C ILE A 76 11.16 -3.15 -5.64
N PHE A 77 10.02 -3.82 -5.72
CA PHE A 77 8.70 -3.20 -5.60
C PHE A 77 8.03 -3.68 -4.32
N THR A 78 7.42 -2.75 -3.59
CA THR A 78 6.71 -3.04 -2.35
C THR A 78 5.21 -2.93 -2.54
N ASN A 79 4.46 -3.85 -1.91
CA ASN A 79 3.00 -3.88 -1.94
C ASN A 79 2.42 -3.84 -0.52
N GLY A 80 1.21 -3.27 -0.38
CA GLY A 80 0.47 -3.25 0.88
C GLY A 80 1.30 -2.71 2.04
N MET A 81 1.34 -3.47 3.14
CA MET A 81 2.00 -3.05 4.37
C MET A 81 3.53 -3.03 4.30
N ALA A 82 4.14 -3.54 3.22
CA ALA A 82 5.58 -3.41 2.98
C ALA A 82 6.00 -2.00 2.49
N ARG A 83 5.05 -1.18 2.04
CA ARG A 83 5.36 0.16 1.53
C ARG A 83 5.91 1.04 2.66
N GLY A 84 7.00 1.73 2.36
CA GLY A 84 7.78 2.54 3.30
C GLY A 84 8.99 1.83 3.90
N VAL A 85 9.16 0.51 3.70
CA VAL A 85 10.35 -0.21 4.21
C VAL A 85 11.65 0.24 3.53
N LEU A 86 11.56 0.60 2.25
CA LEU A 86 12.63 1.28 1.53
C LEU A 86 12.26 2.76 1.42
N GLY A 87 13.24 3.63 1.68
CA GLY A 87 13.07 5.07 1.53
C GLY A 87 12.83 5.46 0.06
N PRO A 88 12.19 6.61 -0.21
CA PRO A 88 11.94 7.07 -1.59
C PRO A 88 13.19 7.23 -2.46
N ASP A 89 14.35 7.46 -1.83
CA ASP A 89 15.65 7.66 -2.48
C ASP A 89 16.51 6.39 -2.51
N ASP A 90 15.99 5.25 -2.04
CA ASP A 90 16.72 3.98 -2.06
C ASP A 90 17.00 3.54 -3.51
N PRO A 91 18.26 3.20 -3.86
CA PRO A 91 18.65 2.86 -5.22
C PRO A 91 17.99 1.57 -5.74
N SER A 92 17.53 0.71 -4.85
CA SER A 92 16.81 -0.53 -5.17
C SER A 92 15.29 -0.36 -5.16
N PHE A 93 14.74 0.78 -4.70
CA PHE A 93 13.29 1.00 -4.71
C PHE A 93 12.77 1.51 -6.05
N PHE A 94 11.80 0.79 -6.65
CA PHE A 94 11.13 1.16 -7.90
C PHE A 94 9.61 1.18 -7.71
N LEU A 95 8.90 2.01 -8.49
CA LEU A 95 7.47 2.26 -8.30
C LEU A 95 6.68 2.14 -9.61
N HIS A 96 7.14 2.83 -10.65
CA HIS A 96 6.43 2.94 -11.92
C HIS A 96 6.81 1.83 -12.91
N SER A 97 7.98 1.21 -12.79
CA SER A 97 8.59 0.30 -13.76
C SER A 97 8.13 -1.17 -13.64
N ARG A 98 7.33 -1.52 -12.61
CA ARG A 98 6.92 -2.90 -12.25
C ARG A 98 6.51 -3.77 -13.43
N LYS A 99 5.61 -3.28 -14.29
CA LYS A 99 5.12 -4.06 -15.44
C LYS A 99 6.25 -4.42 -16.42
N ALA A 100 7.15 -3.48 -16.69
CA ALA A 100 8.30 -3.74 -17.56
C ALA A 100 9.31 -4.69 -16.89
N ALA A 101 9.57 -4.46 -15.60
CA ALA A 101 10.45 -5.31 -14.81
C ALA A 101 9.98 -6.79 -14.83
N LEU A 102 8.72 -7.04 -14.51
CA LEU A 102 8.16 -8.40 -14.48
C LEU A 102 8.06 -9.04 -15.86
N ALA A 103 7.76 -8.27 -16.90
CA ALA A 103 7.66 -8.77 -18.28
C ALA A 103 9.00 -9.19 -18.88
N GLU A 104 10.12 -8.78 -18.29
CA GLU A 104 11.45 -8.99 -18.84
C GLU A 104 12.38 -9.77 -17.91
N ALA A 105 11.94 -10.00 -16.67
CA ALA A 105 12.72 -10.69 -15.66
C ALA A 105 13.08 -12.12 -16.07
N ASP A 106 14.27 -12.56 -15.72
CA ASP A 106 14.70 -13.96 -15.79
C ASP A 106 14.57 -14.69 -14.44
N VAL A 107 14.61 -13.95 -13.33
CA VAL A 107 14.32 -14.43 -11.98
C VAL A 107 13.38 -13.43 -11.28
N VAL A 108 12.32 -13.92 -10.66
CA VAL A 108 11.44 -13.10 -9.81
C VAL A 108 11.42 -13.68 -8.41
N LEU A 109 11.72 -12.86 -7.41
CA LEU A 109 11.49 -13.16 -6.00
C LEU A 109 10.16 -12.54 -5.58
N THR A 110 9.25 -13.36 -5.06
CA THR A 110 8.07 -12.91 -4.34
C THR A 110 8.24 -13.25 -2.87
N ALA A 111 8.11 -12.26 -1.99
CA ALA A 111 8.38 -12.43 -0.57
C ALA A 111 7.23 -11.85 0.25
N GLY A 112 6.45 -12.70 0.90
CA GLY A 112 5.33 -12.29 1.74
C GLY A 112 4.17 -11.64 0.96
N THR A 113 4.03 -12.00 -0.32
CA THR A 113 2.94 -11.53 -1.20
C THR A 113 2.32 -12.71 -1.95
N PRO A 114 0.99 -12.88 -1.92
CA PRO A 114 0.34 -13.90 -2.73
C PRO A 114 0.36 -13.53 -4.21
N LEU A 115 0.42 -14.53 -5.08
CA LEU A 115 0.16 -14.38 -6.51
C LEU A 115 -1.35 -14.31 -6.77
N ASP A 116 -1.99 -13.23 -6.33
CA ASP A 116 -3.42 -12.99 -6.50
C ASP A 116 -3.73 -12.11 -7.73
N PHE A 117 -4.97 -11.63 -7.84
CA PHE A 117 -5.43 -10.76 -8.91
C PHE A 117 -4.55 -9.52 -9.15
N ARG A 118 -3.84 -9.01 -8.14
CA ARG A 118 -2.96 -7.83 -8.26
C ARG A 118 -1.69 -8.12 -9.04
N LEU A 119 -1.33 -9.40 -9.16
CA LEU A 119 -0.23 -9.94 -9.96
C LEU A 119 -0.74 -10.82 -11.12
N ASP A 120 -2.03 -10.70 -11.45
CA ASP A 120 -2.69 -11.50 -12.49
C ASP A 120 -2.47 -13.00 -12.29
N TYR A 121 -2.54 -13.45 -11.03
CA TYR A 121 -2.30 -14.85 -10.63
C TYR A 121 -0.96 -15.42 -11.14
N GLY A 122 0.07 -14.56 -11.24
CA GLY A 122 1.40 -14.92 -11.73
C GLY A 122 1.59 -14.82 -13.25
N GLN A 123 0.56 -14.49 -14.02
CA GLN A 123 0.63 -14.29 -15.47
C GLN A 123 1.32 -12.97 -15.87
N SER A 124 1.37 -12.01 -14.95
CA SER A 124 2.12 -10.76 -15.16
C SER A 124 3.64 -10.94 -15.15
N ILE A 125 4.13 -12.07 -14.63
CA ILE A 125 5.53 -12.44 -14.61
C ILE A 125 5.89 -13.12 -15.93
N HIS A 126 7.01 -12.74 -16.54
CA HIS A 126 7.49 -13.34 -17.80
C HIS A 126 7.44 -14.87 -17.75
N ARG A 127 6.95 -15.51 -18.82
CA ARG A 127 6.64 -16.95 -18.83
C ARG A 127 7.85 -17.83 -18.51
N GLU A 128 9.02 -17.46 -19.02
CA GLU A 128 10.28 -18.19 -18.81
C GLU A 128 11.05 -17.73 -17.57
N ALA A 129 10.50 -16.80 -16.77
CA ALA A 129 11.16 -16.38 -15.54
C ALA A 129 11.09 -17.51 -14.49
N ARG A 130 12.22 -17.78 -13.84
CA ARG A 130 12.29 -18.66 -12.68
C ARG A 130 11.74 -17.92 -11.46
N LEU A 131 10.76 -18.52 -10.79
CA LEU A 131 10.09 -17.91 -9.65
C LEU A 131 10.65 -18.47 -8.34
N VAL A 132 11.13 -17.57 -7.48
CA VAL A 132 11.42 -17.83 -6.07
C VAL A 132 10.27 -17.26 -5.25
N GLN A 133 9.67 -18.06 -4.37
CA GLN A 133 8.56 -17.64 -3.53
C GLN A 133 8.89 -17.89 -2.05
N ILE A 134 8.81 -16.84 -1.24
CA ILE A 134 8.88 -16.89 0.22
C ILE A 134 7.48 -16.60 0.75
N ASP A 135 6.93 -17.53 1.52
CA ASP A 135 5.63 -17.34 2.18
C ASP A 135 5.64 -18.01 3.55
N LEU A 136 4.98 -17.38 4.53
CA LEU A 136 4.81 -17.94 5.87
C LEU A 136 3.86 -19.16 5.84
N ASP A 137 2.92 -19.20 4.90
CA ASP A 137 2.01 -20.33 4.68
C ASP A 137 2.53 -21.23 3.55
N PRO A 138 2.98 -22.47 3.84
CA PRO A 138 3.42 -23.41 2.82
C PRO A 138 2.37 -23.71 1.74
N ALA A 139 1.08 -23.54 2.03
CA ALA A 139 0.01 -23.80 1.07
C ALA A 139 -0.05 -22.77 -0.08
N GLU A 140 0.58 -21.61 0.07
CA GLU A 140 0.65 -20.58 -0.97
C GLU A 140 1.78 -20.83 -1.99
N LEU A 141 2.78 -21.64 -1.62
CA LEU A 141 3.91 -21.95 -2.48
C LEU A 141 3.46 -22.74 -3.71
N GLY A 142 3.64 -22.16 -4.90
CA GLY A 142 3.25 -22.82 -6.14
C GLY A 142 1.74 -22.82 -6.43
N ARG A 143 0.91 -22.14 -5.62
CA ARG A 143 -0.56 -22.25 -5.70
C ARG A 143 -1.15 -21.85 -7.05
N ASN A 144 -0.67 -20.74 -7.62
CA ASN A 144 -1.18 -20.20 -8.90
C ASN A 144 -0.19 -20.34 -10.07
N ARG A 145 1.09 -20.60 -9.76
CA ARG A 145 2.16 -20.74 -10.75
C ARG A 145 3.30 -21.55 -10.16
N ASP A 146 3.87 -22.46 -10.95
CA ASP A 146 5.02 -23.27 -10.57
C ASP A 146 6.19 -22.40 -10.09
N VAL A 147 6.82 -22.84 -8.99
CA VAL A 147 7.99 -22.20 -8.39
C VAL A 147 9.24 -23.03 -8.65
N GLU A 148 10.35 -22.35 -8.96
CA GLU A 148 11.65 -22.99 -9.06
C GLU A 148 12.19 -23.30 -7.66
N CYS A 149 11.94 -22.39 -6.71
CA CYS A 149 12.28 -22.53 -5.30
C CYS A 149 11.16 -21.94 -4.44
N GLY A 150 10.59 -22.74 -3.54
CA GLY A 150 9.56 -22.34 -2.60
C GLY A 150 10.08 -22.46 -1.18
N ILE A 151 10.13 -21.34 -0.45
CA ILE A 151 10.66 -21.27 0.91
C ILE A 151 9.52 -20.95 1.86
N ALA A 152 9.10 -21.93 2.64
CA ALA A 152 8.19 -21.73 3.75
C ALA A 152 8.95 -21.09 4.92
N GLY A 153 8.60 -19.87 5.29
CA GLY A 153 9.30 -19.15 6.35
C GLY A 153 8.85 -17.71 6.53
N ASP A 154 9.27 -17.11 7.64
CA ASP A 154 9.09 -15.70 7.88
C ASP A 154 9.85 -14.85 6.85
N THR A 155 9.18 -13.83 6.32
CA THR A 155 9.69 -13.04 5.19
C THR A 155 11.02 -12.36 5.54
N GLY A 156 11.11 -11.68 6.68
CA GLY A 156 12.34 -10.95 7.03
C GLY A 156 13.48 -11.91 7.38
N THR A 157 13.17 -12.97 8.13
CA THR A 157 14.12 -14.03 8.49
C THR A 157 14.75 -14.65 7.24
N VAL A 158 13.93 -15.05 6.25
CA VAL A 158 14.44 -15.66 5.02
C VAL A 158 15.21 -14.66 4.16
N LEU A 159 14.78 -13.39 4.10
CA LEU A 159 15.56 -12.35 3.40
C LEU A 159 16.96 -12.17 4.02
N ASP A 160 17.07 -12.29 5.34
CA ASP A 160 18.37 -12.23 6.03
C ASP A 160 19.21 -13.49 5.77
N GLN A 161 18.60 -14.68 5.80
CA GLN A 161 19.28 -15.93 5.44
C GLN A 161 19.83 -15.88 3.99
N LEU A 162 19.09 -15.26 3.06
CA LEU A 162 19.58 -15.01 1.70
C LEU A 162 20.79 -14.06 1.70
N CYS A 163 20.81 -13.04 2.55
CA CYS A 163 21.98 -12.17 2.70
C CYS A 163 23.19 -12.96 3.21
N GLU A 164 23.01 -13.81 4.23
CA GLU A 164 24.05 -14.67 4.79
C GLU A 164 24.60 -15.69 3.77
N ALA A 165 23.73 -16.21 2.89
CA ALA A 165 24.10 -17.10 1.78
C ALA A 165 24.87 -16.38 0.65
N GLY A 166 24.98 -15.04 0.70
CA GLY A 166 25.78 -14.25 -0.24
C GLY A 166 25.11 -14.08 -1.61
N ILE A 167 24.13 -13.18 -1.71
CA ILE A 167 23.32 -12.92 -2.93
C ILE A 167 23.88 -11.85 -3.89
N GLY A 168 25.13 -11.44 -3.70
CA GLY A 168 25.77 -10.46 -4.59
C GLY A 168 25.83 -10.94 -6.04
N PRO A 169 25.63 -10.06 -7.04
CA PRO A 169 25.60 -10.48 -8.45
C PRO A 169 26.95 -11.04 -8.90
N GLU A 170 26.94 -12.18 -9.61
CA GLU A 170 28.13 -12.71 -10.27
C GLU A 170 28.59 -11.81 -11.42
N GLU A 171 27.65 -11.10 -12.06
CA GLU A 171 27.88 -10.11 -13.13
C GLU A 171 27.37 -8.72 -12.68
N PRO A 172 28.13 -7.97 -11.85
CA PRO A 172 27.70 -6.67 -11.31
C PRO A 172 27.41 -5.62 -12.39
N GLU A 173 28.14 -5.68 -13.51
CA GLU A 173 27.96 -4.77 -14.65
C GLU A 173 26.60 -4.98 -15.33
N GLU A 174 26.23 -6.23 -15.62
CA GLU A 174 24.91 -6.56 -16.18
C GLU A 174 23.78 -6.14 -15.23
N ARG A 175 23.99 -6.34 -13.92
CA ARG A 175 23.04 -5.91 -12.88
C ARG A 175 22.85 -4.39 -12.88
N ARG A 176 23.94 -3.63 -13.01
CA ARG A 176 23.88 -2.15 -13.07
C ARG A 176 23.13 -1.68 -14.31
N LEU A 177 23.43 -2.23 -15.48
CA LEU A 177 22.73 -1.91 -16.74
C LEU A 177 21.23 -2.22 -16.65
N TRP A 178 20.84 -3.29 -15.95
CA TRP A 178 19.44 -3.60 -15.70
C TRP A 178 18.74 -2.54 -14.85
N LEU A 179 19.36 -2.11 -13.74
CA LEU A 179 18.84 -1.04 -12.89
C LEU A 179 18.72 0.28 -13.66
N GLU A 180 19.75 0.68 -14.40
CA GLU A 180 19.77 1.90 -15.23
C GLU A 180 18.61 1.90 -16.24
N ARG A 181 18.42 0.79 -16.94
CA ARG A 181 17.32 0.64 -17.89
C ARG A 181 15.95 0.80 -17.23
N LEU A 182 15.73 0.20 -16.05
CA LEU A 182 14.46 0.37 -15.33
C LEU A 182 14.28 1.80 -14.81
N ARG A 183 15.37 2.48 -14.41
CA ARG A 183 15.34 3.91 -14.03
C ARG A 183 14.96 4.80 -15.19
N GLU A 184 15.43 4.51 -16.40
CA GLU A 184 14.96 5.21 -17.61
C GLU A 184 13.45 5.01 -17.82
N GLU A 185 12.92 3.81 -17.59
CA GLU A 185 11.48 3.58 -17.69
C GLU A 185 10.70 4.30 -16.58
N GLU A 186 11.19 4.34 -15.33
CA GLU A 186 10.62 5.18 -14.25
C GLU A 186 10.53 6.65 -14.71
N ALA A 187 11.64 7.20 -15.22
CA ALA A 187 11.69 8.59 -15.67
C ALA A 187 10.72 8.85 -16.82
N ARG A 188 10.63 7.95 -17.81
CA ARG A 188 9.64 8.03 -18.90
C ARG A 188 8.20 7.96 -18.38
N ARG A 189 7.90 7.07 -17.44
CA ARG A 189 6.56 6.95 -16.82
C ARG A 189 6.20 8.24 -16.06
N LEU A 190 7.13 8.76 -15.26
CA LEU A 190 6.95 9.99 -14.49
C LEU A 190 6.75 11.21 -15.40
N GLN A 191 7.52 11.33 -16.49
CA GLN A 191 7.34 12.39 -17.48
C GLN A 191 5.94 12.38 -18.10
N ARG A 192 5.36 11.19 -18.36
CA ARG A 192 3.97 11.08 -18.84
C ARG A 192 2.94 11.52 -17.81
N MET A 193 3.23 11.37 -16.52
CA MET A 193 2.34 11.78 -15.42
C MET A 193 2.45 13.27 -15.09
N ARG A 194 3.59 13.90 -15.43
CA ARG A 194 3.91 15.29 -15.07
C ARG A 194 2.84 16.31 -15.46
N PRO A 195 2.22 16.27 -16.67
CA PRO A 195 1.17 17.22 -17.02
C PRO A 195 -0.02 17.20 -16.05
N GLY A 196 -0.44 16.02 -15.60
CA GLY A 196 -1.50 15.90 -14.60
C GLY A 196 -1.05 16.36 -13.21
N MET A 197 0.19 16.02 -12.82
CA MET A 197 0.77 16.43 -11.53
C MET A 197 0.92 17.95 -11.36
N THR A 198 1.08 18.70 -12.47
CA THR A 198 1.19 20.17 -12.47
C THR A 198 -0.03 20.84 -13.09
N SER A 199 -1.15 20.12 -13.26
CA SER A 199 -2.34 20.66 -13.89
C SER A 199 -2.94 21.80 -13.07
N GLU A 200 -3.40 22.84 -13.75
CA GLU A 200 -4.18 23.95 -13.19
C GLU A 200 -5.69 23.80 -13.50
N ALA A 201 -6.09 22.63 -14.00
CA ALA A 201 -7.48 22.35 -14.35
C ALA A 201 -8.42 22.43 -13.13
N ARG A 202 -9.68 22.76 -13.42
CA ARG A 202 -10.78 22.80 -12.46
C ARG A 202 -11.96 22.01 -13.04
N PRO A 203 -12.50 21.01 -12.34
CA PRO A 203 -12.09 20.50 -11.02
C PRO A 203 -10.65 19.93 -10.98
N VAL A 204 -10.09 19.72 -9.78
CA VAL A 204 -8.67 19.38 -9.57
C VAL A 204 -8.32 18.04 -10.22
N ASP A 205 -7.22 17.98 -10.97
CA ASP A 205 -6.73 16.72 -11.55
C ASP A 205 -6.32 15.71 -10.43
N PRO A 206 -6.70 14.43 -10.51
CA PRO A 206 -6.32 13.42 -9.51
C PRO A 206 -4.81 13.32 -9.27
N LEU A 207 -3.99 13.43 -10.32
CA LEU A 207 -2.52 13.43 -10.19
C LEU A 207 -2.02 14.69 -9.52
N ARG A 208 -2.64 15.85 -9.79
CA ARG A 208 -2.32 17.10 -9.08
C ARG A 208 -2.62 16.95 -7.59
N LEU A 209 -3.81 16.46 -7.23
CA LEU A 209 -4.17 16.21 -5.83
C LEU A 209 -3.17 15.27 -5.15
N CYS A 210 -2.82 14.14 -5.79
CA CYS A 210 -1.87 13.19 -5.22
C CYS A 210 -0.45 13.76 -5.08
N ALA A 211 0.02 14.56 -6.05
CA ALA A 211 1.30 15.23 -5.98
C ALA A 211 1.32 16.25 -4.84
N GLU A 212 0.19 16.94 -4.63
CA GLU A 212 0.07 17.81 -3.48
C GLU A 212 0.08 16.96 -2.18
N ILE A 213 -0.68 15.89 -2.06
CA ILE A 213 -0.63 15.03 -0.86
C ILE A 213 0.79 14.55 -0.55
N ASP A 214 1.55 14.04 -1.53
CA ASP A 214 2.92 13.52 -1.33
C ASP A 214 3.89 14.58 -0.78
N ALA A 215 3.74 15.84 -1.20
CA ALA A 215 4.62 16.92 -0.79
C ALA A 215 4.24 17.59 0.55
N ALA A 216 2.98 17.48 1.01
CA ALA A 216 2.62 17.85 2.40
C ALA A 216 2.77 16.69 3.38
N LEU A 217 3.00 15.47 2.91
CA LEU A 217 3.01 14.28 3.74
C LEU A 217 4.14 14.35 4.79
N PRO A 218 3.82 14.37 6.10
CA PRO A 218 4.86 14.31 7.13
C PRO A 218 5.70 13.03 7.01
N PRO A 219 7.02 13.07 7.26
CA PRO A 219 7.89 11.88 7.12
C PRO A 219 7.42 10.67 7.95
N GLU A 220 6.93 10.93 9.16
CA GLU A 220 6.49 9.92 10.12
C GLU A 220 5.01 9.51 9.96
N ALA A 221 4.36 9.91 8.86
CA ALA A 221 2.94 9.70 8.68
C ALA A 221 2.60 8.24 8.34
N THR A 222 1.50 7.76 8.91
CA THR A 222 0.77 6.59 8.40
C THR A 222 -0.20 7.06 7.33
N VAL A 223 -0.08 6.54 6.11
CA VAL A 223 -1.04 6.78 5.03
C VAL A 223 -2.03 5.62 4.96
N ILE A 224 -3.32 5.92 4.92
CA ILE A 224 -4.38 4.92 4.84
C ILE A 224 -5.14 5.16 3.54
N GLY A 225 -5.25 4.16 2.68
CA GLY A 225 -6.04 4.25 1.45
C GLY A 225 -7.35 3.48 1.56
N ASP A 226 -8.47 4.17 1.36
CA ASP A 226 -9.80 3.56 1.27
C ASP A 226 -10.61 4.18 0.13
N GLY A 227 -10.85 3.38 -0.91
CA GLY A 227 -11.43 3.85 -2.16
C GLY A 227 -10.88 3.11 -3.37
N GLY A 228 -11.39 3.46 -4.53
CA GLY A 228 -11.01 2.87 -5.81
C GLY A 228 -9.99 3.70 -6.58
N ASP A 229 -10.47 4.39 -7.61
CA ASP A 229 -9.62 5.06 -8.62
C ASP A 229 -8.69 6.13 -8.01
N PHE A 230 -9.19 6.91 -7.04
CA PHE A 230 -8.40 7.90 -6.31
C PHE A 230 -7.23 7.25 -5.56
N VAL A 231 -7.48 6.21 -4.76
CA VAL A 231 -6.45 5.51 -3.99
C VAL A 231 -5.47 4.78 -4.92
N ALA A 232 -5.96 4.17 -6.00
CA ALA A 232 -5.12 3.56 -7.03
C ALA A 232 -4.21 4.57 -7.76
N THR A 233 -4.66 5.82 -7.88
CA THR A 233 -3.86 6.95 -8.37
C THR A 233 -2.85 7.41 -7.33
N ALA A 234 -3.28 7.59 -6.08
CA ALA A 234 -2.43 7.96 -4.96
C ALA A 234 -1.30 6.94 -4.74
N ALA A 235 -1.57 5.65 -4.88
CA ALA A 235 -0.58 4.58 -4.76
C ALA A 235 0.58 4.70 -5.79
N LYS A 236 0.41 5.50 -6.86
CA LYS A 236 1.44 5.81 -7.85
C LYS A 236 2.25 7.08 -7.54
N ILE A 237 1.80 7.93 -6.63
CA ILE A 237 2.45 9.23 -6.37
C ILE A 237 2.86 9.37 -4.90
N VAL A 238 1.98 9.01 -3.99
CA VAL A 238 2.20 9.15 -2.54
C VAL A 238 3.17 8.07 -2.07
N ARG A 239 4.30 8.52 -1.52
CA ARG A 239 5.41 7.69 -1.06
C ARG A 239 5.50 7.76 0.47
N PRO A 240 5.06 6.71 1.18
CA PRO A 240 5.31 6.58 2.61
C PRO A 240 6.81 6.63 2.90
N ARG A 241 7.18 7.32 3.99
CA ARG A 241 8.57 7.52 4.41
C ARG A 241 8.90 6.81 5.72
N ARG A 242 7.94 6.05 6.26
CA ARG A 242 8.02 5.34 7.52
C ARG A 242 7.69 3.87 7.34
N TYR A 243 8.29 3.04 8.17
CA TYR A 243 7.95 1.64 8.35
C TYR A 243 8.18 1.22 9.81
N PRO A 244 7.38 0.31 10.39
CA PRO A 244 6.21 -0.39 9.82
C PRO A 244 4.98 0.52 9.69
N ALA A 245 3.95 0.07 8.97
CA ALA A 245 2.68 0.77 8.82
C ALA A 245 2.81 2.18 8.21
N GLY A 246 3.71 2.37 7.24
CA GLY A 246 3.73 3.60 6.43
C GLY A 246 2.51 3.71 5.50
N TRP A 247 1.98 2.56 5.09
CA TRP A 247 0.79 2.45 4.25
C TRP A 247 -0.12 1.32 4.75
N LEU A 248 -1.41 1.62 4.89
CA LEU A 248 -2.46 0.66 5.16
C LEU A 248 -3.55 0.78 4.10
N ASP A 249 -4.10 -0.35 3.67
CA ASP A 249 -5.18 -0.44 2.69
C ASP A 249 -6.01 -1.70 2.99
N PRO A 250 -7.19 -1.90 2.37
CA PRO A 250 -8.04 -3.06 2.64
C PRO A 250 -7.45 -4.42 2.22
N GLY A 251 -6.25 -4.45 1.65
CA GLY A 251 -5.58 -5.68 1.26
C GLY A 251 -6.33 -6.45 0.18
N PRO A 252 -6.18 -7.79 0.14
CA PRO A 252 -6.76 -8.63 -0.92
C PRO A 252 -8.28 -8.61 -1.00
N LEU A 253 -8.98 -8.33 0.11
CA LEU A 253 -10.45 -8.32 0.10
C LEU A 253 -11.02 -7.06 -0.56
N GLY A 254 -10.23 -5.97 -0.65
CA GLY A 254 -10.66 -4.73 -1.29
C GLY A 254 -11.89 -4.08 -0.65
N THR A 255 -12.19 -4.39 0.62
CA THR A 255 -13.36 -3.88 1.34
C THR A 255 -13.27 -2.37 1.55
N LEU A 256 -14.28 -1.63 1.08
CA LEU A 256 -14.40 -0.21 1.37
C LEU A 256 -15.00 0.02 2.76
N GLY A 257 -14.65 1.14 3.40
CA GLY A 257 -15.10 1.50 4.76
C GLY A 257 -14.19 0.98 5.87
N VAL A 258 -12.90 0.79 5.57
CA VAL A 258 -11.85 0.43 6.53
C VAL A 258 -11.07 1.65 7.02
N GLY A 259 -11.13 2.76 6.28
CA GLY A 259 -10.25 3.91 6.42
C GLY A 259 -10.31 4.53 7.81
N MET A 260 -11.51 4.76 8.33
CA MET A 260 -11.70 5.43 9.61
C MET A 260 -11.31 4.54 10.78
N GLY A 261 -11.69 3.25 10.75
CA GLY A 261 -11.29 2.29 11.77
C GLY A 261 -9.77 2.14 11.87
N PHE A 262 -9.07 2.10 10.73
CA PHE A 262 -7.61 2.06 10.70
C PHE A 262 -7.00 3.37 11.23
N ALA A 263 -7.61 4.53 10.94
CA ALA A 263 -7.12 5.80 11.42
C ALA A 263 -7.18 5.90 12.95
N LEU A 264 -8.30 5.49 13.56
CA LEU A 264 -8.45 5.47 15.01
C LEU A 264 -7.44 4.51 15.66
N ALA A 265 -7.29 3.30 15.12
CA ALA A 265 -6.32 2.34 15.62
C ALA A 265 -4.88 2.88 15.54
N ALA A 266 -4.50 3.49 14.41
CA ALA A 266 -3.18 4.08 14.23
C ALA A 266 -2.92 5.20 15.25
N ARG A 267 -3.90 6.07 15.51
CA ARG A 267 -3.79 7.15 16.50
C ARG A 267 -3.72 6.64 17.94
N ILE A 268 -4.46 5.59 18.28
CA ILE A 268 -4.42 4.96 19.61
C ILE A 268 -3.06 4.30 19.86
N LEU A 269 -2.55 3.55 18.88
CA LEU A 269 -1.31 2.79 19.02
C LEU A 269 -0.06 3.67 18.90
N ARG A 270 -0.15 4.79 18.17
CA ARG A 270 0.96 5.70 17.86
C ARG A 270 0.50 7.17 17.91
N PRO A 271 0.19 7.69 19.11
CA PRO A 271 -0.34 9.04 19.31
C PRO A 271 0.60 10.17 18.86
N GLU A 272 1.87 9.89 18.64
CA GLU A 272 2.88 10.81 18.11
C GLU A 272 2.93 10.86 16.58
N ASN A 273 2.46 9.82 15.88
CA ASN A 273 2.56 9.73 14.43
C ASN A 273 1.37 10.41 13.74
N PRO A 274 1.61 11.31 12.75
CA PRO A 274 0.54 11.83 11.91
C PRO A 274 -0.18 10.71 11.16
N VAL A 275 -1.48 10.86 10.94
CA VAL A 275 -2.29 9.92 10.16
C VAL A 275 -2.98 10.70 9.05
N VAL A 276 -2.79 10.23 7.81
CA VAL A 276 -3.41 10.79 6.62
C VAL A 276 -4.25 9.71 5.94
N VAL A 277 -5.57 9.92 5.87
CA VAL A 277 -6.53 8.99 5.25
C VAL A 277 -6.90 9.52 3.88
N LEU A 278 -6.75 8.70 2.84
CA LEU A 278 -7.13 9.00 1.48
C LEU A 278 -8.44 8.29 1.19
N LEU A 279 -9.50 9.06 1.02
CA LEU A 279 -10.86 8.55 0.83
C LEU A 279 -11.35 8.85 -0.59
N GLY A 280 -11.87 7.84 -1.28
CA GLY A 280 -12.84 8.11 -2.36
C GLY A 280 -14.12 8.69 -1.75
N ASP A 281 -14.84 9.56 -2.46
CA ASP A 281 -16.13 10.10 -2.01
C ASP A 281 -17.16 9.04 -1.66
N GLY A 282 -17.25 7.96 -2.43
CA GLY A 282 -18.11 6.84 -2.12
C GLY A 282 -17.69 6.10 -0.84
N ALA A 283 -16.37 5.92 -0.64
CA ALA A 283 -15.84 5.27 0.57
C ALA A 283 -16.07 6.15 1.81
N ALA A 284 -15.87 7.46 1.69
CA ALA A 284 -16.19 8.42 2.74
C ALA A 284 -17.65 8.29 3.20
N GLY A 285 -18.59 8.04 2.28
CA GLY A 285 -20.00 7.85 2.63
C GLY A 285 -20.31 6.61 3.49
N LEU A 286 -19.39 5.65 3.63
CA LEU A 286 -19.62 4.41 4.38
C LEU A 286 -19.37 4.56 5.89
N ASP A 287 -18.31 5.28 6.27
CA ASP A 287 -17.84 5.34 7.66
C ASP A 287 -17.56 6.78 8.15
N LEU A 288 -18.04 7.82 7.47
CA LEU A 288 -17.82 9.23 7.86
C LEU A 288 -18.22 9.55 9.30
N LEU A 289 -19.25 8.90 9.84
CA LEU A 289 -19.72 9.17 11.20
C LEU A 289 -18.71 8.76 12.27
N GLU A 290 -17.68 7.98 11.94
CA GLU A 290 -16.55 7.70 12.84
C GLU A 290 -15.73 8.96 13.17
N PHE A 291 -15.91 10.07 12.44
CA PHE A 291 -15.42 11.38 12.89
C PHE A 291 -15.97 11.77 14.27
N GLU A 292 -17.22 11.40 14.61
CA GLU A 292 -17.76 11.61 15.95
C GLU A 292 -16.89 10.90 17.00
N ALA A 293 -16.60 9.62 16.76
CA ALA A 293 -15.82 8.81 17.68
C ALA A 293 -14.40 9.34 17.83
N ALA A 294 -13.80 9.81 16.73
CA ALA A 294 -12.48 10.44 16.73
C ALA A 294 -12.45 11.72 17.56
N ILE A 295 -13.46 12.59 17.38
CA ILE A 295 -13.55 13.88 18.07
C ILE A 295 -13.77 13.66 19.55
N ARG A 296 -14.72 12.78 19.93
CA ARG A 296 -15.02 12.46 21.32
C ARG A 296 -13.82 11.83 22.05
N GLN A 297 -12.95 11.12 21.34
CA GLN A 297 -11.76 10.47 21.90
C GLN A 297 -10.46 11.28 21.71
N ASP A 298 -10.53 12.49 21.16
CA ASP A 298 -9.38 13.35 20.89
C ASP A 298 -8.28 12.66 20.07
N LEU A 299 -8.69 12.01 18.97
CA LEU A 299 -7.80 11.26 18.06
C LEU A 299 -7.59 12.04 16.76
N PRO A 300 -6.64 12.99 16.68
CA PRO A 300 -6.48 13.85 15.51
C PRO A 300 -5.88 13.10 14.32
N PHE A 301 -6.50 13.19 13.16
CA PHE A 301 -5.96 12.74 11.87
C PHE A 301 -6.48 13.66 10.75
N VAL A 302 -5.91 13.55 9.55
CA VAL A 302 -6.38 14.29 8.36
C VAL A 302 -6.93 13.31 7.33
N ALA A 303 -8.22 13.40 7.01
CA ALA A 303 -8.79 12.76 5.84
C ALA A 303 -8.74 13.69 4.64
N VAL A 304 -8.42 13.16 3.47
CA VAL A 304 -8.49 13.83 2.18
C VAL A 304 -9.45 13.06 1.30
N VAL A 305 -10.57 13.69 0.94
CA VAL A 305 -11.56 13.09 0.05
C VAL A 305 -11.26 13.54 -1.38
N GLY A 306 -10.92 12.59 -2.26
CA GLY A 306 -10.92 12.79 -3.70
C GLY A 306 -12.35 12.67 -4.22
N ASN A 307 -13.05 13.80 -4.35
CA ASN A 307 -14.47 13.83 -4.63
C ASN A 307 -14.74 14.08 -6.11
N ASP A 308 -14.91 13.01 -6.88
CA ASP A 308 -15.23 13.05 -8.32
C ASP A 308 -16.70 12.74 -8.62
N ALA A 309 -17.55 12.68 -7.58
CA ALA A 309 -18.96 12.37 -7.65
C ALA A 309 -19.25 11.04 -8.37
N ALA A 310 -18.42 10.02 -8.17
CA ALA A 310 -18.64 8.72 -8.78
C ALA A 310 -17.92 7.55 -8.09
N TRP A 311 -18.49 6.36 -8.25
CA TRP A 311 -17.75 5.11 -8.09
C TRP A 311 -16.81 4.89 -9.29
N THR A 312 -15.83 5.78 -9.48
CA THR A 312 -15.09 5.94 -10.75
C THR A 312 -14.43 4.67 -11.26
N GLN A 313 -13.88 3.84 -10.38
CA GLN A 313 -13.26 2.57 -10.81
C GLN A 313 -14.28 1.63 -11.48
N ILE A 314 -15.51 1.58 -10.97
CA ILE A 314 -16.62 0.80 -11.55
C ILE A 314 -17.18 1.53 -12.77
N ARG A 315 -17.38 2.86 -12.65
CA ARG A 315 -17.93 3.71 -13.72
C ARG A 315 -17.12 3.59 -14.99
N ARG A 316 -15.80 3.73 -14.92
CA ARG A 316 -14.89 3.65 -16.07
C ARG A 316 -15.08 2.36 -16.85
N LEU A 317 -15.12 1.22 -16.15
CA LEU A 317 -15.29 -0.08 -16.78
C LEU A 317 -16.69 -0.23 -17.42
N GLN A 318 -17.74 0.22 -16.73
CA GLN A 318 -19.10 0.19 -17.30
C GLN A 318 -19.22 1.06 -18.55
N VAL A 319 -18.70 2.29 -18.52
CA VAL A 319 -18.70 3.19 -19.69
C VAL A 319 -17.91 2.58 -20.84
N GLN A 320 -16.74 1.99 -20.57
CA GLN A 320 -15.91 1.37 -21.60
C GLN A 320 -16.60 0.17 -22.26
N LEU A 321 -17.26 -0.69 -21.49
CA LEU A 321 -17.88 -1.93 -21.99
C LEU A 321 -19.29 -1.70 -22.57
N PHE A 322 -20.05 -0.79 -21.95
CA PHE A 322 -21.48 -0.65 -22.19
C PHE A 322 -21.88 0.75 -22.67
N GLY A 323 -21.01 1.74 -22.61
CA GLY A 323 -21.33 3.14 -22.96
C GLY A 323 -21.97 3.92 -21.81
N GLU A 324 -21.98 5.24 -21.95
CA GLU A 324 -22.37 6.20 -20.89
C GLU A 324 -23.79 5.96 -20.34
N ASP A 325 -24.76 5.70 -21.22
CA ASP A 325 -26.16 5.46 -20.86
C ASP A 325 -26.37 4.20 -19.99
N ARG A 326 -25.35 3.33 -19.90
CA ARG A 326 -25.36 2.09 -19.13
C ARG A 326 -24.40 2.11 -17.94
N ALA A 327 -23.91 3.28 -17.53
CA ALA A 327 -23.14 3.49 -16.31
C ALA A 327 -24.05 3.56 -15.05
N VAL A 328 -24.86 2.51 -14.85
CA VAL A 328 -25.93 2.46 -13.84
C VAL A 328 -25.36 2.38 -12.42
N ALA A 329 -25.94 3.17 -11.51
CA ALA A 329 -25.62 3.18 -10.06
C ALA A 329 -24.14 3.47 -9.74
N THR A 330 -23.43 4.16 -10.63
CA THR A 330 -22.03 4.57 -10.41
C THR A 330 -21.85 6.08 -10.26
N GLY A 331 -22.88 6.88 -10.52
CA GLY A 331 -22.87 8.33 -10.25
C GLY A 331 -23.22 8.62 -8.79
N LEU A 332 -22.48 9.54 -8.20
CA LEU A 332 -22.72 10.12 -6.88
C LEU A 332 -22.98 11.63 -7.03
N SER A 333 -22.88 12.38 -5.94
CA SER A 333 -22.97 13.84 -5.93
C SER A 333 -21.72 14.42 -5.30
N TYR A 334 -21.41 15.68 -5.62
CA TYR A 334 -20.37 16.45 -4.92
C TYR A 334 -20.81 16.79 -3.49
N CYS A 335 -20.89 15.77 -2.63
CA CYS A 335 -21.35 15.87 -1.26
C CYS A 335 -20.39 16.72 -0.42
N ARG A 336 -20.95 17.60 0.42
CA ARG A 336 -20.20 18.48 1.32
C ARG A 336 -19.82 17.76 2.62
N TYR A 337 -18.99 16.73 2.51
CA TYR A 337 -18.47 15.97 3.64
C TYR A 337 -17.71 16.84 4.65
N ASP A 338 -17.08 17.92 4.17
CA ASP A 338 -16.44 18.93 5.00
C ASP A 338 -17.42 19.63 5.95
N GLU A 339 -18.66 19.87 5.51
CA GLU A 339 -19.69 20.47 6.36
C GLU A 339 -20.20 19.49 7.42
N VAL A 340 -20.30 18.20 7.08
CA VAL A 340 -20.64 17.14 8.04
C VAL A 340 -19.59 17.08 9.15
N VAL A 341 -18.31 17.05 8.80
CA VAL A 341 -17.22 17.02 9.80
C VAL A 341 -17.20 18.28 10.66
N ARG A 342 -17.47 19.47 10.09
CA ARG A 342 -17.65 20.69 10.87
C ARG A 342 -18.81 20.59 11.85
N ALA A 343 -19.95 20.05 11.43
CA ALA A 343 -21.12 19.87 12.28
C ALA A 343 -20.86 18.91 13.45
N LEU A 344 -20.00 17.91 13.27
CA LEU A 344 -19.55 17.00 14.33
C LEU A 344 -18.53 17.63 15.29
N GLY A 345 -17.98 18.81 14.97
CA GLY A 345 -16.99 19.53 15.79
C GLY A 345 -15.54 19.43 15.28
N GLY A 346 -15.30 18.77 14.15
CA GLY A 346 -14.00 18.62 13.52
C GLY A 346 -13.60 19.83 12.69
N TYR A 347 -12.43 19.74 12.03
CA TYR A 347 -12.03 20.65 10.98
C TYR A 347 -12.55 20.13 9.63
N GLY A 348 -13.27 20.95 8.87
CA GLY A 348 -13.64 20.62 7.49
C GLY A 348 -13.17 21.74 6.58
N GLU A 349 -12.76 21.41 5.36
CA GLU A 349 -12.46 22.38 4.31
C GLU A 349 -12.84 21.83 2.94
N TRP A 350 -13.45 22.67 2.09
CA TRP A 350 -13.80 22.36 0.71
C TRP A 350 -12.81 23.06 -0.23
N VAL A 351 -12.28 22.33 -1.21
CA VAL A 351 -11.25 22.83 -2.13
C VAL A 351 -11.66 22.54 -3.57
N GLU A 352 -11.70 23.58 -4.41
CA GLU A 352 -12.02 23.47 -5.84
C GLU A 352 -10.85 23.84 -6.75
N ARG A 353 -9.86 24.58 -6.22
CA ARG A 353 -8.76 25.14 -6.99
C ARG A 353 -7.46 24.40 -6.67
N PRO A 354 -6.68 23.97 -7.67
CA PRO A 354 -5.42 23.26 -7.46
C PRO A 354 -4.44 23.96 -6.52
N GLU A 355 -4.35 25.29 -6.60
CA GLU A 355 -3.46 26.11 -5.79
C GLU A 355 -3.83 26.15 -4.30
N ASP A 356 -5.09 25.82 -3.95
CA ASP A 356 -5.57 25.81 -2.56
C ASP A 356 -5.33 24.46 -1.87
N VAL A 357 -5.04 23.38 -2.62
CA VAL A 357 -4.89 22.03 -2.07
C VAL A 357 -3.78 21.96 -1.03
N ARG A 358 -2.58 22.43 -1.37
CA ARG A 358 -1.42 22.45 -0.46
C ARG A 358 -1.71 23.25 0.82
N PRO A 359 -2.13 24.53 0.74
CA PRO A 359 -2.49 25.31 1.93
C PRO A 359 -3.59 24.66 2.79
N ALA A 360 -4.59 24.03 2.18
CA ALA A 360 -5.66 23.34 2.91
C ALA A 360 -5.13 22.15 3.72
N LEU A 361 -4.26 21.34 3.11
CA LEU A 361 -3.62 20.20 3.79
C LEU A 361 -2.76 20.67 4.97
N GLU A 362 -1.98 21.74 4.79
CA GLU A 362 -1.14 22.31 5.86
C GLU A 362 -1.98 22.82 7.04
N ARG A 363 -3.09 23.53 6.77
CA ARG A 363 -4.02 23.96 7.81
C ARG A 363 -4.67 22.78 8.52
N ALA A 364 -5.09 21.75 7.78
CA ALA A 364 -5.70 20.54 8.35
C ALA A 364 -4.72 19.79 9.27
N LEU A 365 -3.46 19.63 8.84
CA LEU A 365 -2.39 19.02 9.65
C LEU A 365 -2.10 19.83 10.92
N ALA A 366 -2.15 21.16 10.84
CA ALA A 366 -1.92 22.05 11.97
C ALA A 366 -3.15 22.20 12.90
N ALA A 367 -4.32 21.69 12.51
CA ALA A 367 -5.57 21.91 13.26
C ALA A 367 -5.59 21.23 14.64
N GLY A 368 -4.76 20.20 14.85
CA GLY A 368 -4.67 19.48 16.13
C GLY A 368 -5.95 18.72 16.52
N ARG A 369 -6.88 18.51 15.59
CA ARG A 369 -8.15 17.81 15.77
C ARG A 369 -8.50 17.02 14.51
N PRO A 370 -9.45 16.06 14.55
CA PRO A 370 -9.90 15.36 13.35
C PRO A 370 -10.29 16.34 12.24
N ALA A 371 -9.68 16.17 11.07
CA ALA A 371 -9.77 17.10 9.96
C ALA A 371 -10.15 16.38 8.65
N LEU A 372 -10.92 17.06 7.80
CA LEU A 372 -11.28 16.59 6.47
C LEU A 372 -11.07 17.70 5.43
N VAL A 373 -10.26 17.41 4.42
CA VAL A 373 -10.10 18.24 3.21
C VAL A 373 -10.85 17.55 2.07
N ASN A 374 -11.97 18.13 1.67
CA ASN A 374 -12.85 17.63 0.62
C ASN A 374 -12.49 18.32 -0.69
N VAL A 375 -11.85 17.59 -1.62
CA VAL A 375 -11.32 18.18 -2.86
C VAL A 375 -12.23 17.80 -4.01
N MET A 376 -12.81 18.81 -4.67
CA MET A 376 -13.55 18.64 -5.91
C MET A 376 -12.58 18.19 -7.01
N MET A 377 -12.68 16.91 -7.37
CA MET A 377 -11.77 16.23 -8.27
C MET A 377 -12.41 16.05 -9.65
N GLY A 378 -11.60 16.22 -10.68
CA GLY A 378 -11.99 16.07 -12.07
C GLY A 378 -11.75 14.65 -12.57
N GLN A 379 -12.29 14.36 -13.76
CA GLN A 379 -11.94 13.14 -14.47
C GLN A 379 -10.55 13.25 -15.10
N SER A 380 -9.85 12.13 -15.20
CA SER A 380 -8.55 12.03 -15.86
C SER A 380 -8.42 10.72 -16.62
N ASP A 381 -7.72 10.72 -17.75
CA ASP A 381 -7.43 9.53 -18.54
C ASP A 381 -6.19 8.75 -18.05
N PHE A 382 -5.51 9.23 -17.00
CA PHE A 382 -4.32 8.56 -16.46
C PHE A 382 -4.57 7.08 -16.13
N ARG A 383 -5.77 6.76 -15.66
CA ARG A 383 -6.20 5.40 -15.30
C ARG A 383 -7.00 4.70 -16.40
N ALA A 384 -7.09 5.26 -17.61
CA ALA A 384 -7.81 4.63 -18.72
C ALA A 384 -7.28 3.21 -19.01
N GLY A 385 -8.19 2.26 -19.20
CA GLY A 385 -7.87 0.85 -19.40
C GLY A 385 -7.46 0.09 -18.14
N ALA A 386 -7.50 0.71 -16.95
CA ALA A 386 -7.44 -0.03 -15.69
C ALA A 386 -8.70 -0.90 -15.55
N ILE A 387 -8.52 -2.18 -15.28
CA ILE A 387 -9.61 -3.12 -15.05
C ILE A 387 -9.93 -3.10 -13.54
N ALA A 388 -11.20 -2.88 -13.21
CA ALA A 388 -11.73 -3.23 -11.90
C ALA A 388 -11.86 -4.76 -11.86
N VAL A 389 -11.08 -5.42 -11.02
CA VAL A 389 -11.15 -6.88 -10.82
C VAL A 389 -11.97 -7.16 -9.58
#